data_AF-A0AAU9X4W8-F1
#
_entry.id   AF-A0AAU9X4W8-F1
#
_cell.length_a   1.000
_cell.length_b   1.000
_cell.length_c   1.000
_cell.angle_alpha   90.00
_cell.angle_beta   90.00
_cell.angle_gamma   90.00
#
_symmetry.space_group_name_H-M   'P 1'
#
loop_
_entity.id
_entity.type
_entity.pdbx_description
1 polymer ?
#
loop_
_entity_poly.entity_id
_entity_poly.type
_entity_poly.pdbx_seq_one_letter_code
_entity_poly.pdbx_strand_id
1 'polypeptide(L)'
;MLSKFKVKSVGGGSFQTHFYHNREQSCALVQTQPSLIEVYEAEIRRLREENCNLKIQHNTMANQLNEVLAQLQQANAEKLLQKQRIIGTKNVFYNTKKDFWQLTPAARNNKKRKVRQLVAQSVEGLKEFEPIEIKFTVQGREVVIPLGHDAGDEKDNSTCRTTQHVLVAKDEGLISDEAYHELRMALPDEEREILPPISVLKQERNRQNGIIALYSIPEAKKGDGVRRDIKAILSQLLSIQSIKNTVQANGNELRLRFAADGRRTSNKIGTVMAVFNILNEQRHDCDHQYPIALYNGKEDYLEVKNCLGPVFAQVNDLQQNGIEVDGIHYKVIWYCCSDWKFLAMAYGLNAATGKYFCICKSASNILNYGLKDKFCRQYKYKMQCLLGIFLIKILLFNFFLVHDWPIERNLQQCMKNSAEKTTDGRKGSIHEPLISIPFTQVIVDTLHLFLRIMGLLFHQVIEFVINKKRMDILEKELENIGVPFKFFQVQCEDGSSQTQWTRLDGKNAHC
;
A
#
# COMPACT_ATOMS: atom_id res chain seq x y z
N MET A 1 5.95 -5.34 -49.98
CA MET A 1 7.19 -5.91 -50.54
C MET A 1 8.33 -5.36 -49.71
N LEU A 2 8.96 -6.19 -48.88
CA LEU A 2 10.24 -6.84 -49.19
C LEU A 2 11.32 -5.80 -49.54
N SER A 3 12.52 -5.76 -48.98
CA SER A 3 13.22 -6.55 -47.96
C SER A 3 14.68 -6.11 -48.01
N LYS A 4 15.41 -6.23 -46.88
CA LYS A 4 16.88 -6.36 -46.78
C LYS A 4 17.66 -5.06 -47.06
N PHE A 5 18.69 -4.68 -46.31
CA PHE A 5 19.80 -5.48 -45.77
C PHE A 5 20.34 -4.93 -44.43
N LYS A 6 21.24 -5.72 -43.86
CA LYS A 6 21.71 -5.82 -42.47
C LYS A 6 23.20 -5.39 -42.41
N VAL A 7 23.68 -5.01 -41.20
CA VAL A 7 25.06 -5.23 -40.65
C VAL A 7 26.17 -4.29 -41.20
N LYS A 8 27.11 -3.67 -40.46
CA LYS A 8 27.62 -3.72 -39.06
C LYS A 8 28.38 -2.41 -38.71
N SER A 9 28.54 -2.18 -37.40
CA SER A 9 29.39 -1.21 -36.67
C SER A 9 30.83 -1.05 -37.18
N VAL A 10 31.43 0.16 -37.04
CA VAL A 10 32.65 0.50 -36.26
C VAL A 10 32.92 2.01 -36.37
N GLY A 11 33.34 2.66 -35.28
CA GLY A 11 34.20 3.85 -35.34
C GLY A 11 33.56 5.14 -34.82
N GLY A 12 34.15 5.71 -33.77
CA GLY A 12 33.67 6.92 -33.14
C GLY A 12 34.19 8.21 -33.79
N GLY A 13 33.74 9.33 -33.22
CA GLY A 13 34.43 10.60 -33.34
C GLY A 13 33.76 11.62 -34.24
N SER A 14 33.49 12.77 -33.63
CA SER A 14 33.28 14.11 -34.20
C SER A 14 31.96 14.40 -34.92
N PHE A 15 31.16 15.21 -34.22
CA PHE A 15 30.19 16.13 -34.81
C PHE A 15 30.92 17.10 -35.75
N GLN A 16 30.47 17.20 -36.99
CA GLN A 16 30.71 18.38 -37.83
C GLN A 16 29.53 18.57 -38.78
N THR A 17 28.74 19.62 -38.52
CA THR A 17 27.66 20.08 -39.40
C THR A 17 28.27 20.75 -40.63
N HIS A 18 28.25 20.07 -41.77
CA HIS A 18 28.52 20.69 -43.08
C HIS A 18 27.19 21.14 -43.70
N PHE A 19 26.92 22.44 -43.64
CA PHE A 19 25.97 23.09 -44.55
C PHE A 19 26.65 23.24 -45.92
N TYR A 20 26.17 22.50 -46.92
CA TYR A 20 26.50 22.73 -48.32
C TYR A 20 25.67 23.90 -48.86
N HIS A 21 26.35 24.95 -49.32
CA HIS A 21 25.78 26.01 -50.16
C HIS A 21 25.91 25.58 -51.63
N ASN A 22 24.81 25.57 -52.38
CA ASN A 22 24.82 25.39 -53.83
C ASN A 22 24.22 26.62 -54.52
N ARG A 23 25.13 27.37 -55.15
CA ARG A 23 25.08 28.30 -56.31
C ARG A 23 23.80 29.00 -56.77
N GLU A 24 23.98 30.33 -56.95
CA GLU A 24 23.65 31.20 -58.13
C GLU A 24 22.21 31.18 -58.67
N GLN A 25 21.52 32.26 -59.00
CA GLN A 25 21.76 33.70 -59.21
C GLN A 25 20.35 34.29 -59.48
N SER A 26 20.03 35.52 -59.05
CA SER A 26 19.22 36.50 -59.83
C SER A 26 18.78 37.70 -58.97
N CYS A 27 18.95 38.88 -59.56
CA CYS A 27 18.63 40.24 -59.13
C CYS A 27 17.35 40.46 -58.29
N ALA A 28 17.48 41.18 -57.17
CA ALA A 28 16.73 42.42 -56.86
C ALA A 28 17.01 42.91 -55.42
N LEU A 29 17.15 44.23 -55.27
CA LEU A 29 17.20 45.03 -54.04
C LEU A 29 18.38 44.72 -53.09
N VAL A 30 19.24 45.72 -52.87
CA VAL A 30 20.19 45.74 -51.75
C VAL A 30 19.38 45.73 -50.46
N GLN A 31 19.03 44.54 -49.99
CA GLN A 31 18.70 44.33 -48.59
C GLN A 31 20.04 44.32 -47.88
N THR A 32 20.37 45.44 -47.23
CA THR A 32 21.45 45.49 -46.23
C THR A 32 21.31 44.28 -45.32
N GLN A 33 22.24 43.33 -45.42
CA GLN A 33 22.27 42.20 -44.49
C GLN A 33 22.40 42.79 -43.09
N PRO A 34 21.48 42.46 -42.17
CA PRO A 34 21.54 42.98 -40.82
C PRO A 34 22.87 42.58 -40.20
N SER A 35 23.50 43.53 -39.50
CA SER A 35 24.74 43.25 -38.79
C SER A 35 24.52 42.09 -37.81
N LEU A 36 25.59 41.36 -37.48
CA LEU A 36 25.52 40.25 -36.53
C LEU A 36 24.84 40.68 -35.21
N ILE A 37 25.04 41.93 -34.81
CA ILE A 37 24.44 42.56 -33.64
C ILE A 37 22.92 42.67 -33.79
N GLU A 38 22.41 43.15 -34.93
CA GLU A 38 20.97 43.27 -35.20
C GLU A 38 20.28 41.90 -35.22
N VAL A 39 20.95 40.86 -35.72
CA VAL A 39 20.45 39.47 -35.69
C VAL A 39 20.38 38.95 -34.24
N TYR A 40 21.41 39.17 -33.43
CA TYR A 40 21.39 38.78 -32.02
C TYR A 40 20.36 39.57 -31.20
N GLU A 41 20.20 40.87 -31.45
CA GLU A 41 19.20 41.69 -30.79
C GLU A 41 17.77 41.27 -31.15
N ALA A 42 17.52 40.90 -32.41
CA ALA A 42 16.25 40.35 -32.85
C ALA A 42 15.94 39.01 -32.17
N GLU A 43 16.92 38.10 -32.06
CA GLU A 43 16.73 36.80 -31.42
C GLU A 43 16.55 36.93 -29.89
N ILE A 44 17.29 37.84 -29.23
CA ILE A 44 17.07 38.17 -27.81
C ILE A 44 15.66 38.71 -27.59
N ARG A 45 15.15 39.54 -28.51
CA ARG A 45 13.79 40.08 -28.45
C ARG A 45 12.76 38.95 -28.60
N ARG A 46 12.96 38.05 -29.56
CA ARG A 46 12.13 36.85 -29.77
C ARG A 46 12.09 35.95 -28.53
N LEU A 47 13.24 35.63 -27.96
CA LEU A 47 13.36 34.79 -26.75
C LEU A 47 12.71 35.44 -25.52
N ARG A 48 12.72 36.78 -25.43
CA ARG A 48 12.02 37.51 -24.37
C ARG A 48 10.51 37.45 -24.53
N GLU A 49 10.01 37.57 -25.75
CA GLU A 49 8.58 37.41 -26.06
C GLU A 49 8.10 35.98 -25.79
N GLU A 50 8.88 34.98 -26.20
CA GLU A 50 8.58 33.56 -25.95
C GLU A 50 8.56 33.25 -24.44
N ASN A 51 9.54 33.76 -23.68
CA ASN A 51 9.54 33.63 -22.22
C ASN A 51 8.36 34.37 -21.56
N CYS A 52 7.92 35.50 -22.11
CA CYS A 52 6.74 36.21 -21.62
C CYS A 52 5.48 35.36 -21.82
N ASN A 53 5.32 34.77 -23.01
CA ASN A 53 4.19 33.89 -23.33
C ASN A 53 4.19 32.62 -22.46
N LEU A 54 5.35 31.99 -22.24
CA LEU A 54 5.48 30.83 -21.37
C LEU A 54 5.15 31.16 -19.90
N LYS A 55 5.54 32.35 -19.40
CA LYS A 55 5.15 32.80 -18.06
C LYS A 55 3.64 33.00 -17.94
N ILE A 56 3.00 33.57 -18.96
CA ILE A 56 1.54 33.74 -18.99
C ILE A 56 0.86 32.36 -18.97
N GLN A 57 1.31 31.41 -19.81
CA GLN A 57 0.78 30.04 -19.82
C GLN A 57 0.98 29.32 -18.48
N HIS A 58 2.16 29.45 -17.86
CA HIS A 58 2.46 28.85 -16.56
C HIS A 58 1.57 29.43 -15.46
N ASN A 59 1.34 30.74 -15.46
CA ASN A 59 0.43 31.39 -14.51
C ASN A 59 -1.03 30.97 -14.73
N THR A 60 -1.45 30.80 -15.98
CA THR A 60 -2.78 30.27 -16.30
C THR A 60 -2.96 28.83 -15.81
N MET A 61 -1.99 27.95 -16.03
CA MET A 61 -2.03 26.58 -15.49
C MET A 61 -2.00 26.54 -13.97
N ALA A 62 -1.21 27.41 -13.32
CA ALA A 62 -1.19 27.50 -11.86
C ALA A 62 -2.55 27.95 -11.30
N ASN A 63 -3.23 28.88 -11.96
CA ASN A 63 -4.57 29.30 -11.57
C ASN A 63 -5.62 28.18 -11.75
N GLN A 64 -5.58 27.46 -12.88
CA GLN A 64 -6.45 26.30 -13.11
C GLN A 64 -6.20 25.20 -12.07
N LEU A 65 -4.94 24.94 -11.72
CA LEU A 65 -4.60 23.96 -10.69
C LEU A 65 -5.12 24.37 -9.30
N ASN A 66 -5.04 25.65 -8.97
CA ASN A 66 -5.57 26.19 -7.72
C ASN A 66 -7.10 26.12 -7.66
N GLU A 67 -7.81 26.34 -8.76
CA GLU A 67 -9.26 26.14 -8.85
C GLU A 67 -9.65 24.68 -8.64
N VAL A 68 -8.95 23.75 -9.29
CA VAL A 68 -9.19 22.30 -9.10
C VAL A 68 -8.89 21.87 -7.66
N LEU A 69 -7.83 22.42 -7.05
CA LEU A 69 -7.50 22.15 -5.65
C LEU A 69 -8.59 22.66 -4.70
N ALA A 70 -9.13 23.86 -4.95
CA ALA A 70 -10.24 24.42 -4.17
C ALA A 70 -11.52 23.57 -4.31
N GLN A 71 -11.84 23.11 -5.53
CA GLN A 71 -12.98 22.21 -5.78
C GLN A 71 -12.80 20.87 -5.05
N LEU A 72 -11.60 20.29 -5.05
CA LEU A 72 -11.30 19.06 -4.32
C LEU A 72 -11.39 19.24 -2.80
N GLN A 73 -10.95 20.39 -2.28
CA GLN A 73 -11.08 20.71 -0.86
C GLN A 73 -12.54 20.86 -0.44
N GLN A 74 -13.36 21.52 -1.27
CA GLN A 74 -14.79 21.65 -1.03
C GLN A 74 -15.51 20.29 -1.08
N ALA A 75 -15.24 19.47 -2.10
CA ALA A 75 -15.82 18.12 -2.20
C ALA A 75 -15.41 17.20 -1.03
N ASN A 76 -14.17 17.34 -0.53
CA ASN A 76 -13.73 16.61 0.65
C ASN A 76 -14.40 17.11 1.94
N ALA A 77 -14.62 18.42 2.09
CA ALA A 77 -15.35 18.98 3.23
C ALA A 77 -16.81 18.52 3.24
N GLU A 78 -17.46 18.50 2.07
CA GLU A 78 -18.82 17.98 1.89
C GLU A 78 -18.91 16.47 2.21
N LYS A 79 -17.94 15.66 1.74
CA LYS A 79 -17.83 14.24 2.12
C LYS A 79 -17.61 14.05 3.63
N LEU A 80 -16.83 14.92 4.28
CA LEU A 80 -16.61 14.84 5.73
C LEU A 80 -17.89 15.17 6.51
N LEU A 81 -18.61 16.22 6.11
CA LEU A 81 -19.92 16.60 6.66
C LEU A 81 -20.96 15.49 6.45
N GLN A 82 -20.96 14.84 5.29
CA GLN A 82 -21.83 13.71 5.00
C GLN A 82 -21.48 12.49 5.86
N LYS A 83 -20.18 12.17 6.03
CA LYS A 83 -19.72 11.13 6.98
C LYS A 83 -20.12 11.45 8.42
N GLN A 84 -20.02 12.71 8.86
CA GLN A 84 -20.46 13.13 10.20
C GLN A 84 -21.98 13.02 10.38
N ARG A 85 -22.79 13.36 9.36
CA ARG A 85 -24.26 13.13 9.39
C ARG A 85 -24.60 11.64 9.46
N ILE A 86 -23.88 10.79 8.73
CA ILE A 86 -24.05 9.32 8.77
C ILE A 86 -23.66 8.75 10.14
N ILE A 87 -22.62 9.27 10.78
CA ILE A 87 -22.22 8.87 12.14
C ILE A 87 -23.27 9.32 13.18
N GLY A 88 -23.84 10.52 13.02
CA GLY A 88 -24.94 11.01 13.86
C GLY A 88 -26.23 10.18 13.75
N THR A 89 -26.55 9.67 12.56
CA THR A 89 -27.71 8.77 12.34
C THR A 89 -27.44 7.32 12.74
N LYS A 90 -26.19 6.83 12.63
CA LYS A 90 -25.79 5.51 13.16
C LYS A 90 -26.04 5.39 14.66
N ASN A 91 -25.83 6.46 15.45
CA ASN A 91 -26.08 6.45 16.89
C ASN A 91 -27.57 6.37 17.29
N VAL A 92 -28.50 6.58 16.36
CA VAL A 92 -29.95 6.47 16.63
C VAL A 92 -30.47 5.02 16.48
N PHE A 93 -29.75 4.17 15.73
CA PHE A 93 -30.19 2.78 15.47
C PHE A 93 -29.83 1.79 16.59
N TYR A 94 -28.80 2.06 17.40
CA TYR A 94 -28.29 1.12 18.40
C TYR A 94 -28.88 1.25 19.80
N ASN A 95 -29.84 2.16 20.03
CA ASN A 95 -30.31 2.49 21.39
C ASN A 95 -31.71 1.97 21.76
N THR A 96 -32.14 0.85 21.19
CA THR A 96 -33.25 0.08 21.76
C THR A 96 -32.79 -1.32 22.11
N LYS A 97 -32.61 -1.60 23.41
CA LYS A 97 -32.35 -2.93 24.00
C LYS A 97 -33.46 -3.98 23.73
N LYS A 98 -34.39 -3.71 22.82
CA LYS A 98 -35.53 -4.56 22.50
C LYS A 98 -35.55 -4.87 21.01
N ASP A 99 -35.63 -6.15 20.69
CA ASP A 99 -35.75 -6.63 19.32
C ASP A 99 -37.01 -6.11 18.66
N PHE A 100 -37.03 -6.04 17.32
CA PHE A 100 -38.15 -5.50 16.54
C PHE A 100 -39.52 -6.12 16.93
N TRP A 101 -39.53 -7.41 17.27
CA TRP A 101 -40.73 -8.16 17.66
C TRP A 101 -41.22 -7.86 19.07
N GLN A 102 -40.34 -7.33 19.94
CA GLN A 102 -40.66 -6.89 21.29
C GLN A 102 -41.26 -5.48 21.30
N LEU A 103 -41.42 -4.85 20.13
CA LEU A 103 -42.03 -3.54 19.96
C LEU A 103 -43.53 -3.66 19.71
N THR A 104 -44.28 -2.68 20.24
CA THR A 104 -45.71 -2.56 19.96
C THR A 104 -45.97 -2.41 18.46
N PRO A 105 -47.12 -2.84 17.93
CA PRO A 105 -47.46 -2.71 16.51
C PRO A 105 -47.32 -1.26 15.98
N ALA A 106 -47.70 -0.27 16.79
CA ALA A 106 -47.55 1.15 16.47
C ALA A 106 -46.07 1.56 16.36
N ALA A 107 -45.22 1.12 17.29
CA ALA A 107 -43.78 1.40 17.24
C ALA A 107 -43.09 0.71 16.05
N ARG A 108 -43.53 -0.51 15.68
CA ARG A 108 -43.07 -1.21 14.47
C ARG A 108 -43.44 -0.45 13.20
N ASN A 109 -44.68 0.03 13.09
CA ASN A 109 -45.13 0.80 11.94
C ASN A 109 -44.41 2.15 11.83
N ASN A 110 -44.15 2.81 12.95
CA ASN A 110 -43.40 4.07 12.97
C ASN A 110 -41.92 3.87 12.56
N LYS A 111 -41.30 2.75 13.00
CA LYS A 111 -39.94 2.36 12.57
C LYS A 111 -39.90 2.01 11.08
N LYS A 112 -40.87 1.25 10.56
CA LYS A 112 -41.02 0.96 9.11
C LYS A 112 -41.18 2.24 8.29
N ARG A 113 -42.00 3.20 8.76
CA ARG A 113 -42.21 4.49 8.09
C ARG A 113 -40.93 5.32 8.03
N LYS A 114 -40.16 5.38 9.13
CA LYS A 114 -38.87 6.09 9.17
C LYS A 114 -37.82 5.44 8.28
N VAL A 115 -37.75 4.11 8.22
CA VAL A 115 -36.84 3.38 7.30
C VAL A 115 -37.21 3.65 5.84
N ARG A 116 -38.50 3.57 5.49
CA ARG A 116 -38.96 3.91 4.13
C ARG A 116 -38.64 5.35 3.75
N GLN A 117 -38.77 6.30 4.68
CA GLN A 117 -38.46 7.70 4.45
C GLN A 117 -36.94 7.93 4.25
N LEU A 118 -36.09 7.20 4.98
CA LEU A 118 -34.63 7.21 4.81
C LEU A 118 -34.17 6.59 3.49
N VAL A 119 -34.82 5.50 3.06
CA VAL A 119 -34.57 4.87 1.75
C VAL A 119 -35.01 5.81 0.64
N ALA A 120 -36.20 6.40 0.73
CA ALA A 120 -36.69 7.37 -0.25
C ALA A 120 -35.75 8.59 -0.37
N GLN A 121 -35.27 9.14 0.75
CA GLN A 121 -34.30 10.25 0.75
C GLN A 121 -32.94 9.87 0.18
N SER A 122 -32.49 8.62 0.38
CA SER A 122 -31.25 8.11 -0.23
C SER A 122 -31.39 7.92 -1.75
N VAL A 123 -32.59 7.59 -2.22
CA VAL A 123 -32.92 7.42 -3.65
C VAL A 123 -33.16 8.76 -4.34
N GLU A 124 -33.64 9.78 -3.63
CA GLU A 124 -33.85 11.13 -4.18
C GLU A 124 -32.53 11.82 -4.56
N GLY A 125 -31.42 11.45 -3.91
CA GLY A 125 -30.05 11.84 -4.30
C GLY A 125 -29.43 11.01 -5.45
N LEU A 126 -30.16 10.02 -5.98
CA LEU A 126 -29.75 9.17 -7.10
C LEU A 126 -30.53 9.47 -8.39
N LYS A 127 -31.37 10.52 -8.40
CA LYS A 127 -32.08 10.96 -9.61
C LYS A 127 -31.16 11.75 -10.55
N GLU A 128 -30.26 11.00 -11.18
CA GLU A 128 -29.96 11.07 -12.61
C GLU A 128 -29.18 9.80 -12.94
N PHE A 129 -29.91 8.77 -13.33
CA PHE A 129 -29.33 7.58 -13.93
C PHE A 129 -30.22 7.21 -15.11
N GLU A 130 -29.89 7.76 -16.28
CA GLU A 130 -30.30 7.12 -17.53
C GLU A 130 -29.34 5.95 -17.80
N PRO A 131 -29.84 4.81 -18.32
CA PRO A 131 -28.99 3.67 -18.64
C PRO A 131 -27.96 4.06 -19.70
N ILE A 132 -26.66 3.93 -19.39
CA ILE A 132 -25.58 4.20 -20.34
C ILE A 132 -25.36 2.96 -21.22
N GLU A 133 -25.74 3.03 -22.49
CA GLU A 133 -25.10 2.21 -23.53
C GLU A 133 -23.72 2.79 -23.85
N ILE A 134 -22.65 2.07 -23.52
CA ILE A 134 -21.29 2.52 -23.85
C ILE A 134 -20.95 2.04 -25.27
N LYS A 135 -20.83 2.99 -26.20
CA LYS A 135 -20.42 2.78 -27.59
C LYS A 135 -19.09 3.48 -27.84
N PHE A 136 -18.11 2.79 -28.41
CA PHE A 136 -16.88 3.44 -28.90
C PHE A 136 -16.33 2.76 -30.16
N THR A 137 -15.68 3.55 -31.01
CA THR A 137 -15.19 3.11 -32.34
C THR A 137 -13.69 2.87 -32.30
N VAL A 138 -13.25 1.66 -32.65
CA VAL A 138 -11.84 1.32 -32.78
C VAL A 138 -11.56 0.93 -34.23
N GLN A 139 -10.66 1.67 -34.89
CA GLN A 139 -10.23 1.46 -36.28
C GLN A 139 -11.38 1.36 -37.29
N GLY A 140 -12.40 2.21 -37.13
CA GLY A 140 -13.54 2.29 -38.05
C GLY A 140 -14.60 1.21 -37.87
N ARG A 141 -14.52 0.40 -36.80
CA ARG A 141 -15.60 -0.51 -36.38
C ARG A 141 -16.18 -0.05 -35.04
N GLU A 142 -17.51 -0.02 -34.99
CA GLU A 142 -18.29 0.35 -33.80
C GLU A 142 -18.34 -0.83 -32.84
N VAL A 143 -17.94 -0.62 -31.58
CA VAL A 143 -18.02 -1.61 -30.51
C VAL A 143 -19.07 -1.13 -29.51
N VAL A 144 -20.14 -1.90 -29.40
CA VAL A 144 -21.22 -1.72 -28.41
C VAL A 144 -21.00 -2.75 -27.32
N ILE A 145 -20.98 -2.34 -26.05
CA ILE A 145 -21.03 -3.29 -24.93
C ILE A 145 -22.50 -3.44 -24.54
N PRO A 146 -23.18 -4.54 -24.92
CA PRO A 146 -24.54 -4.79 -24.46
C PRO A 146 -24.48 -5.29 -23.01
N LEU A 147 -25.20 -4.62 -22.10
CA LEU A 147 -25.64 -5.23 -20.85
C LEU A 147 -26.90 -6.04 -21.15
N GLY A 148 -26.73 -7.12 -21.93
CA GLY A 148 -27.80 -8.00 -22.38
C GLY A 148 -27.24 -9.28 -22.99
N HIS A 149 -27.85 -10.40 -22.63
CA HIS A 149 -27.51 -11.79 -22.98
C HIS A 149 -26.89 -11.97 -24.39
N ASP A 150 -25.66 -12.48 -24.45
CA ASP A 150 -25.17 -13.18 -25.64
C ASP A 150 -25.80 -14.57 -25.68
N ALA A 151 -26.80 -14.72 -26.56
CA ALA A 151 -27.35 -16.00 -26.96
C ALA A 151 -26.29 -16.73 -27.79
N GLY A 152 -25.42 -17.48 -27.11
CA GLY A 152 -24.37 -18.22 -27.80
C GLY A 152 -23.32 -18.84 -26.90
N ASP A 153 -23.68 -19.23 -25.67
CA ASP A 153 -23.01 -20.32 -24.96
C ASP A 153 -23.94 -20.81 -23.85
N GLU A 154 -24.16 -22.12 -23.86
CA GLU A 154 -24.91 -22.98 -22.94
C GLU A 154 -25.46 -22.30 -21.66
N LYS A 155 -26.79 -22.40 -21.48
CA LYS A 155 -27.61 -21.87 -20.36
C LYS A 155 -27.08 -22.13 -18.94
N ASP A 156 -26.13 -23.05 -18.76
CA ASP A 156 -25.46 -23.31 -17.48
C ASP A 156 -24.35 -22.29 -17.14
N ASN A 157 -23.77 -21.60 -18.13
CA ASN A 157 -22.63 -20.70 -17.92
C ASN A 157 -23.02 -19.25 -17.57
N SER A 158 -24.17 -18.76 -18.04
CA SER A 158 -24.63 -17.37 -17.77
C SER A 158 -25.12 -17.17 -16.33
N THR A 159 -25.77 -18.18 -15.76
CA THR A 159 -26.25 -18.20 -14.36
C THR A 159 -25.08 -18.22 -13.37
N CYS A 160 -24.01 -18.95 -13.70
CA CYS A 160 -22.77 -18.99 -12.94
C CYS A 160 -22.09 -17.61 -12.89
N ARG A 161 -21.98 -16.94 -14.04
CA ARG A 161 -21.33 -15.64 -14.16
C ARG A 161 -22.08 -14.52 -13.42
N THR A 162 -23.40 -14.50 -13.53
CA THR A 162 -24.25 -13.54 -12.79
C THR A 162 -24.11 -13.75 -11.28
N THR A 163 -24.10 -15.01 -10.83
CA THR A 163 -23.88 -15.36 -9.42
C THR A 163 -22.53 -14.86 -8.90
N GLN A 164 -21.47 -15.02 -9.69
CA GLN A 164 -20.14 -14.54 -9.34
C GLN A 164 -20.07 -13.02 -9.24
N HIS A 165 -20.64 -12.28 -10.21
CA HIS A 165 -20.67 -10.83 -10.17
C HIS A 165 -21.45 -10.30 -8.95
N VAL A 166 -22.59 -10.91 -8.62
CA VAL A 166 -23.37 -10.52 -7.44
C VAL A 166 -22.62 -10.82 -6.15
N LEU A 167 -21.88 -11.93 -6.08
CA LEU A 167 -21.04 -12.25 -4.94
C LEU A 167 -19.93 -11.20 -4.74
N VAL A 168 -19.25 -10.80 -5.82
CA VAL A 168 -18.23 -9.74 -5.79
C VAL A 168 -18.85 -8.41 -5.34
N ALA A 169 -19.98 -8.00 -5.92
CA ALA A 169 -20.65 -6.76 -5.55
C ALA A 169 -21.11 -6.75 -4.07
N LYS A 170 -21.54 -7.91 -3.55
CA LYS A 170 -21.90 -8.08 -2.14
C LYS A 170 -20.68 -7.89 -1.23
N ASP A 171 -19.53 -8.47 -1.60
CA ASP A 171 -18.30 -8.39 -0.80
C ASP A 171 -17.68 -6.98 -0.86
N GLU A 172 -17.62 -6.36 -2.04
CA GLU A 172 -17.19 -4.96 -2.21
C GLU A 172 -18.11 -3.98 -1.47
N GLY A 173 -19.42 -4.23 -1.50
CA GLY A 173 -20.43 -3.44 -0.80
C GLY A 173 -20.50 -3.69 0.71
N LEU A 174 -19.73 -4.66 1.24
CA LEU A 174 -19.78 -5.10 2.64
C LEU A 174 -21.20 -5.48 3.11
N ILE A 175 -21.97 -6.12 2.23
CA ILE A 175 -23.37 -6.48 2.46
C ILE A 175 -23.42 -7.87 3.12
N SER A 176 -24.10 -7.99 4.27
CA SER A 176 -24.27 -9.29 4.93
C SER A 176 -25.21 -10.22 4.16
N ASP A 177 -25.15 -11.52 4.45
CA ASP A 177 -26.06 -12.49 3.84
C ASP A 177 -27.53 -12.17 4.16
N GLU A 178 -27.79 -11.69 5.39
CA GLU A 178 -29.12 -11.25 5.85
C GLU A 178 -29.57 -9.98 5.12
N ALA A 179 -28.71 -8.97 5.02
CA ALA A 179 -29.04 -7.72 4.34
C ALA A 179 -29.31 -7.93 2.85
N TYR A 180 -28.52 -8.78 2.18
CA TYR A 180 -28.77 -9.17 0.80
C TYR A 180 -30.11 -9.90 0.64
N HIS A 181 -30.40 -10.84 1.55
CA HIS A 181 -31.66 -11.57 1.52
C HIS A 181 -32.87 -10.65 1.71
N GLU A 182 -32.82 -9.74 2.68
CA GLU A 182 -33.87 -8.75 2.92
C GLU A 182 -34.06 -7.81 1.72
N LEU A 183 -32.95 -7.32 1.13
CA LEU A 183 -32.98 -6.50 -0.08
C LEU A 183 -33.69 -7.23 -1.21
N ARG A 184 -33.27 -8.47 -1.51
CA ARG A 184 -33.87 -9.29 -2.56
C ARG A 184 -35.37 -9.56 -2.34
N MET A 185 -35.80 -9.72 -1.09
CA MET A 185 -37.23 -9.92 -0.76
C MET A 185 -38.06 -8.64 -0.86
N ALA A 186 -37.43 -7.47 -0.86
CA ALA A 186 -38.11 -6.18 -1.00
C ALA A 186 -38.28 -5.74 -2.47
N LEU A 187 -37.63 -6.41 -3.42
CA LEU A 187 -37.70 -6.09 -4.84
C LEU A 187 -38.96 -6.69 -5.50
N PRO A 188 -39.51 -6.05 -6.55
CA PRO A 188 -40.53 -6.62 -7.41
C PRO A 188 -40.09 -7.95 -8.04
N ASP A 189 -41.06 -8.78 -8.45
CA ASP A 189 -40.79 -10.13 -8.96
C ASP A 189 -39.84 -10.15 -10.15
N GLU A 190 -39.97 -9.19 -11.08
CA GLU A 190 -39.12 -9.05 -12.27
C GLU A 190 -37.63 -8.85 -11.91
N GLU A 191 -37.33 -8.00 -10.94
CA GLU A 191 -35.96 -7.74 -10.48
C GLU A 191 -35.42 -8.88 -9.58
N ARG A 192 -36.33 -9.53 -8.84
CA ARG A 192 -36.02 -10.65 -7.95
C ARG A 192 -35.62 -11.91 -8.71
N GLU A 193 -36.13 -12.10 -9.93
CA GLU A 193 -35.73 -13.20 -10.82
C GLU A 193 -34.31 -13.03 -11.37
N ILE A 194 -33.85 -11.79 -11.57
CA ILE A 194 -32.49 -11.50 -12.04
C ILE A 194 -31.45 -11.77 -10.94
N LEU A 195 -31.79 -11.47 -9.68
CA LEU A 195 -30.86 -11.66 -8.56
C LEU A 195 -30.88 -13.10 -8.02
N PRO A 196 -29.71 -13.75 -7.88
CA PRO A 196 -29.61 -15.11 -7.39
C PRO A 196 -30.07 -15.20 -5.93
N PRO A 197 -30.79 -16.27 -5.53
CA PRO A 197 -31.08 -16.53 -4.13
C PRO A 197 -29.81 -16.68 -3.27
N ILE A 198 -29.92 -16.38 -1.97
CA ILE A 198 -28.78 -16.49 -1.04
C ILE A 198 -28.20 -17.91 -0.95
N SER A 199 -29.02 -18.94 -1.16
CA SER A 199 -28.56 -20.33 -1.23
C SER A 199 -27.57 -20.57 -2.37
N VAL A 200 -27.83 -19.97 -3.53
CA VAL A 200 -26.97 -20.06 -4.73
C VAL A 200 -25.65 -19.34 -4.47
N LEU A 201 -25.68 -18.15 -3.87
CA LEU A 201 -24.46 -17.43 -3.47
C LEU A 201 -23.61 -18.22 -2.46
N LYS A 202 -24.24 -18.89 -1.49
CA LYS A 202 -23.53 -19.75 -0.54
C LYS A 202 -22.94 -20.97 -1.21
N GLN A 203 -23.65 -21.59 -2.15
CA GLN A 203 -23.14 -22.71 -2.92
C GLN A 203 -21.94 -22.31 -3.78
N GLU A 204 -22.00 -21.16 -4.46
CA GLU A 204 -20.88 -20.65 -5.25
C GLU A 204 -19.67 -20.32 -4.38
N ARG A 205 -19.88 -19.70 -3.21
CA ARG A 205 -18.80 -19.44 -2.24
C ARG A 205 -18.15 -20.75 -1.76
N ASN A 206 -18.95 -21.77 -1.45
CA ASN A 206 -18.44 -23.09 -1.06
C ASN A 206 -17.68 -23.77 -2.20
N ARG A 207 -18.16 -23.63 -3.45
CA ARG A 207 -17.46 -24.11 -4.64
C ARG A 207 -16.10 -23.42 -4.79
N GLN A 208 -16.04 -22.09 -4.65
CA GLN A 208 -14.80 -21.32 -4.71
C GLN A 208 -13.84 -21.66 -3.57
N ASN A 209 -14.34 -21.83 -2.35
CA ASN A 209 -13.56 -22.28 -1.20
C ASN A 209 -12.96 -23.69 -1.42
N GLY A 210 -13.58 -24.52 -2.27
CA GLY A 210 -13.08 -25.83 -2.65
C GLY A 210 -11.99 -25.81 -3.73
N ILE A 211 -11.70 -24.67 -4.37
CA ILE A 211 -10.70 -24.58 -5.46
C ILE A 211 -9.28 -24.81 -4.92
N ILE A 212 -8.97 -24.22 -3.77
CA ILE A 212 -7.66 -24.34 -3.13
C ILE A 212 -7.85 -25.02 -1.77
N ALA A 213 -7.24 -26.19 -1.61
CA ALA A 213 -7.30 -26.93 -0.37
C ALA A 213 -6.75 -26.11 0.82
N LEU A 214 -7.48 -26.17 1.93
CA LEU A 214 -7.08 -25.60 3.20
C LEU A 214 -6.46 -26.70 4.07
N TYR A 215 -5.30 -26.43 4.64
CA TYR A 215 -4.61 -27.33 5.56
C TYR A 215 -4.63 -26.72 6.97
N SER A 216 -5.07 -27.49 7.95
CA SER A 216 -4.97 -27.08 9.36
C SER A 216 -3.52 -26.93 9.79
N ILE A 217 -3.26 -25.99 10.70
CA ILE A 217 -1.97 -25.82 11.39
C ILE A 217 -2.16 -26.34 12.83
N PRO A 218 -1.93 -27.63 13.10
CA PRO A 218 -2.16 -28.21 14.43
C PRO A 218 -1.26 -27.62 15.51
N GLU A 219 -0.10 -27.08 15.14
CA GLU A 219 0.86 -26.42 16.03
C GLU A 219 0.35 -25.07 16.56
N ALA A 220 -0.67 -24.49 15.90
CA ALA A 220 -1.29 -23.27 16.36
C ALA A 220 -2.00 -23.48 17.70
N LYS A 221 -2.17 -22.39 18.47
CA LYS A 221 -2.85 -22.47 19.76
C LYS A 221 -4.28 -23.02 19.58
N LYS A 222 -4.56 -24.17 20.19
CA LYS A 222 -5.82 -24.94 20.06
C LYS A 222 -6.08 -25.49 18.65
N GLY A 223 -5.05 -25.63 17.81
CA GLY A 223 -5.19 -26.03 16.41
C GLY A 223 -5.93 -25.00 15.54
N ASP A 224 -6.06 -23.77 16.04
CA ASP A 224 -6.83 -22.69 15.40
C ASP A 224 -5.93 -21.94 14.41
N GLY A 225 -5.58 -22.63 13.33
CA GLY A 225 -4.77 -22.11 12.26
C GLY A 225 -5.01 -22.85 10.95
N VAL A 226 -4.88 -22.12 9.85
CA VAL A 226 -5.08 -22.62 8.50
C VAL A 226 -4.01 -22.07 7.57
N ARG A 227 -3.58 -22.90 6.62
CA ARG A 227 -2.71 -22.50 5.52
C ARG A 227 -3.21 -23.01 4.18
N ARG A 228 -2.76 -22.37 3.12
CA ARG A 228 -2.93 -22.74 1.72
C ARG A 228 -1.60 -23.15 1.12
N ASP A 229 -1.64 -23.98 0.09
CA ASP A 229 -0.47 -24.32 -0.68
C ASP A 229 -0.11 -23.19 -1.65
N ILE A 230 1.14 -22.70 -1.61
CA ILE A 230 1.58 -21.57 -2.44
C ILE A 230 1.57 -21.96 -3.92
N LYS A 231 1.96 -23.19 -4.27
CA LYS A 231 1.94 -23.66 -5.66
C LYS A 231 0.51 -23.67 -6.19
N ALA A 232 -0.44 -24.17 -5.40
CA ALA A 232 -1.86 -24.16 -5.78
C ALA A 232 -2.40 -22.74 -6.02
N ILE A 233 -2.05 -21.77 -5.16
CA ILE A 233 -2.43 -20.36 -5.38
C ILE A 233 -1.79 -19.85 -6.67
N LEU A 234 -0.48 -20.06 -6.86
CA LEU A 234 0.23 -19.59 -8.06
C LEU A 234 -0.29 -20.22 -9.35
N SER A 235 -0.63 -21.52 -9.35
CA SER A 235 -1.23 -22.18 -10.51
C SER A 235 -2.56 -21.52 -10.89
N GLN A 236 -3.42 -21.23 -9.92
CA GLN A 236 -4.68 -20.52 -10.18
C GLN A 236 -4.46 -19.10 -10.72
N LEU A 237 -3.52 -18.35 -10.13
CA LEU A 237 -3.20 -16.99 -10.59
C LEU A 237 -2.59 -16.98 -11.99
N LEU A 238 -1.73 -17.95 -12.31
CA LEU A 238 -1.11 -18.08 -13.63
C LEU A 238 -2.09 -18.59 -14.70
N SER A 239 -3.25 -19.14 -14.31
CA SER A 239 -4.36 -19.39 -15.24
C SER A 239 -5.06 -18.10 -15.68
N ILE A 240 -4.89 -16.98 -14.96
CA ILE A 240 -5.45 -15.68 -15.33
C ILE A 240 -4.60 -15.07 -16.44
N GLN A 241 -5.19 -14.88 -17.63
CA GLN A 241 -4.47 -14.46 -18.83
C GLN A 241 -3.71 -13.12 -18.65
N SER A 242 -4.27 -12.15 -17.91
CA SER A 242 -3.60 -10.87 -17.64
C SER A 242 -2.32 -11.04 -16.84
N ILE A 243 -2.34 -11.85 -15.78
CA ILE A 243 -1.17 -12.17 -14.96
C ILE A 243 -0.16 -12.97 -15.78
N LYS A 244 -0.61 -14.02 -16.48
CA LYS A 244 0.22 -14.86 -17.36
C LYS A 244 1.00 -14.03 -18.37
N ASN A 245 0.32 -13.15 -19.12
CA ASN A 245 0.94 -12.27 -20.10
C ASN A 245 1.97 -11.34 -19.47
N THR A 246 1.67 -10.79 -18.28
CA THR A 246 2.56 -9.85 -17.58
C THR A 246 3.83 -10.52 -17.07
N VAL A 247 3.73 -11.76 -16.57
CA VAL A 247 4.89 -12.55 -16.12
C VAL A 247 5.73 -13.01 -17.31
N GLN A 248 5.09 -13.43 -18.41
CA GLN A 248 5.78 -13.84 -19.63
C GLN A 248 6.55 -12.69 -20.30
N ALA A 249 5.98 -11.49 -20.32
CA ALA A 249 6.66 -10.29 -20.80
C ALA A 249 7.97 -9.99 -20.03
N ASN A 250 8.07 -10.44 -18.77
CA ASN A 250 9.25 -10.32 -17.93
C ASN A 250 10.16 -11.57 -17.98
N GLY A 251 10.10 -12.36 -19.06
CA GLY A 251 10.98 -13.50 -19.28
C GLY A 251 10.67 -14.71 -18.39
N ASN A 252 9.39 -14.90 -18.04
CA ASN A 252 8.92 -15.95 -17.14
C ASN A 252 9.53 -15.87 -15.72
N GLU A 253 10.01 -14.69 -15.31
CA GLU A 253 10.45 -14.43 -13.95
C GLU A 253 9.28 -13.93 -13.10
N LEU A 254 8.88 -14.77 -12.15
CA LEU A 254 7.85 -14.45 -11.17
C LEU A 254 8.50 -13.82 -9.94
N ARG A 255 8.36 -12.51 -9.78
CA ARG A 255 8.88 -11.77 -8.62
C ARG A 255 7.80 -11.68 -7.57
N LEU A 256 8.04 -12.26 -6.41
CA LEU A 256 7.08 -12.37 -5.33
C LEU A 256 7.57 -11.61 -4.10
N ARG A 257 6.67 -10.91 -3.42
CA ARG A 257 6.92 -10.32 -2.11
C ARG A 257 6.29 -11.22 -1.04
N PHE A 258 7.07 -11.67 -0.08
CA PHE A 258 6.60 -12.31 1.14
C PHE A 258 6.47 -11.28 2.27
N ALA A 259 5.37 -11.33 3.01
CA ALA A 259 5.17 -10.54 4.21
C ALA A 259 4.42 -11.34 5.28
N ALA A 260 4.68 -11.06 6.55
CA ALA A 260 3.87 -11.55 7.64
C ALA A 260 3.85 -10.55 8.80
N ASP A 261 2.74 -10.54 9.54
CA ASP A 261 2.52 -9.62 10.66
C ASP A 261 1.70 -10.29 11.77
N GLY A 262 1.98 -9.91 13.00
CA GLY A 262 1.27 -10.31 14.21
C GLY A 262 0.38 -9.20 14.73
N ARG A 263 -0.94 -9.40 14.70
CA ARG A 263 -1.92 -8.44 15.21
C ARG A 263 -2.65 -8.95 16.44
N ARG A 264 -2.82 -8.09 17.45
CA ARG A 264 -3.79 -8.34 18.53
C ARG A 264 -5.20 -8.03 18.02
N THR A 265 -5.97 -9.08 17.76
CA THR A 265 -7.35 -9.00 17.28
C THR A 265 -8.34 -8.81 18.44
N SER A 266 -8.01 -9.30 19.64
CA SER A 266 -8.74 -9.02 20.87
C SER A 266 -7.78 -8.96 22.08
N ASN A 267 -8.31 -8.61 23.26
CA ASN A 267 -7.53 -8.59 24.51
C ASN A 267 -6.88 -9.95 24.84
N LYS A 268 -7.37 -11.06 24.27
CA LYS A 268 -6.92 -12.42 24.58
C LYS A 268 -6.38 -13.18 23.36
N ILE A 269 -6.53 -12.64 22.15
CA ILE A 269 -6.20 -13.34 20.89
C ILE A 269 -5.20 -12.49 20.11
N GLY A 270 -3.98 -13.01 20.02
CA GLY A 270 -3.02 -12.63 18.98
C GLY A 270 -3.26 -13.51 17.77
N THR A 271 -3.14 -12.92 16.59
CA THR A 271 -3.29 -13.60 15.32
C THR A 271 -2.09 -13.24 14.45
N VAL A 272 -1.49 -14.23 13.80
CA VAL A 272 -0.39 -14.03 12.86
C VAL A 272 -0.87 -14.40 11.46
N MET A 273 -0.62 -13.52 10.50
CA MET A 273 -0.96 -13.73 9.10
C MET A 273 0.30 -13.67 8.24
N ALA A 274 0.44 -14.60 7.31
CA ALA A 274 1.46 -14.57 6.26
C ALA A 274 0.78 -14.45 4.89
N VAL A 275 1.31 -13.57 4.04
CA VAL A 275 0.77 -13.25 2.72
C VAL A 275 1.90 -13.19 1.69
N PHE A 276 1.55 -13.28 0.42
CA PHE A 276 2.44 -12.84 -0.66
C PHE A 276 1.74 -11.95 -1.68
N ASN A 277 2.53 -11.24 -2.47
CA ASN A 277 2.09 -10.46 -3.62
C ASN A 277 2.92 -10.83 -4.85
N ILE A 278 2.34 -10.69 -6.04
CA ILE A 278 3.09 -10.70 -7.30
C ILE A 278 3.51 -9.26 -7.61
N LEU A 279 4.82 -9.02 -7.68
CA LEU A 279 5.37 -7.68 -7.92
C LEU A 279 5.23 -7.22 -9.37
N ASN A 280 5.01 -8.14 -10.30
CA ASN A 280 4.81 -7.84 -11.71
C ASN A 280 3.42 -7.23 -11.98
N GLU A 281 2.47 -7.36 -11.06
CA GLU A 281 1.12 -6.80 -11.23
C GLU A 281 1.16 -5.26 -11.15
N GLN A 282 0.31 -4.57 -11.92
CA GLN A 282 0.30 -3.11 -11.92
C GLN A 282 -0.29 -2.49 -10.65
N ARG A 283 -1.08 -3.27 -9.91
CA ARG A 283 -1.76 -2.84 -8.67
C ARG A 283 -1.19 -3.61 -7.48
N HIS A 284 -1.12 -2.94 -6.34
CA HIS A 284 -0.55 -3.46 -5.10
C HIS A 284 -1.41 -3.10 -3.88
N ASP A 285 -2.72 -2.99 -4.08
CA ASP A 285 -3.69 -2.77 -3.01
C ASP A 285 -3.92 -4.07 -2.19
N CYS A 286 -4.90 -4.04 -1.30
CA CYS A 286 -5.24 -5.20 -0.46
C CYS A 286 -5.74 -6.41 -1.25
N ASP A 287 -6.29 -6.20 -2.45
CA ASP A 287 -6.91 -7.27 -3.24
C ASP A 287 -5.86 -8.11 -3.97
N HIS A 288 -4.65 -7.57 -4.11
CA HIS A 288 -3.49 -8.23 -4.71
C HIS A 288 -2.56 -8.84 -3.65
N GLN A 289 -3.01 -8.92 -2.39
CA GLN A 289 -2.37 -9.66 -1.31
C GLN A 289 -3.02 -11.03 -1.19
N TYR A 290 -2.25 -12.08 -1.38
CA TYR A 290 -2.71 -13.46 -1.35
C TYR A 290 -2.37 -14.11 -0.01
N PRO A 291 -3.35 -14.37 0.88
CA PRO A 291 -3.11 -15.04 2.17
C PRO A 291 -2.52 -16.45 2.02
N ILE A 292 -1.43 -16.74 2.70
CA ILE A 292 -0.84 -18.08 2.73
C ILE A 292 -1.27 -18.80 4.01
N ALA A 293 -1.15 -18.13 5.15
CA ALA A 293 -1.42 -18.72 6.45
C ALA A 293 -2.04 -17.69 7.39
N LEU A 294 -2.94 -18.18 8.26
CA LEU A 294 -3.56 -17.42 9.33
C LEU A 294 -3.70 -18.33 10.53
N TYR A 295 -3.16 -17.93 11.68
CA TYR A 295 -3.32 -18.70 12.91
C TYR A 295 -3.40 -17.82 14.14
N ASN A 296 -4.09 -18.32 15.16
CA ASN A 296 -4.14 -17.70 16.47
C ASN A 296 -2.92 -18.14 17.29
N GLY A 297 -2.13 -17.17 17.73
CA GLY A 297 -0.84 -17.41 18.32
C GLY A 297 -0.09 -16.13 18.66
N LYS A 298 1.13 -16.28 19.17
CA LYS A 298 2.05 -15.18 19.36
C LYS A 298 3.02 -15.12 18.18
N GLU A 299 3.41 -13.90 17.88
CA GLU A 299 4.54 -13.63 17.00
C GLU A 299 5.84 -13.81 17.81
N ASP A 300 6.18 -15.08 18.08
CA ASP A 300 7.42 -15.52 18.70
C ASP A 300 8.14 -16.53 17.81
N TYR A 301 9.47 -16.64 17.98
CA TYR A 301 10.32 -17.42 17.08
C TYR A 301 9.91 -18.89 17.00
N LEU A 302 9.58 -19.53 18.13
CA LEU A 302 9.28 -20.97 18.16
C LEU A 302 7.89 -21.23 17.56
N GLU A 303 6.91 -20.41 17.91
CA GLU A 303 5.55 -20.53 17.38
C GLU A 303 5.52 -20.26 15.87
N VAL A 304 6.25 -19.25 15.38
CA VAL A 304 6.39 -18.96 13.95
C VAL A 304 7.16 -20.07 13.23
N LYS A 305 8.24 -20.60 13.81
CA LYS A 305 8.98 -21.74 13.25
C LYS A 305 8.09 -22.96 13.06
N ASN A 306 7.27 -23.27 14.05
CA ASN A 306 6.39 -24.45 14.02
C ASN A 306 5.19 -24.22 13.08
N CYS A 307 4.49 -23.10 13.21
CA CYS A 307 3.27 -22.83 12.45
C CYS A 307 3.52 -22.50 10.98
N LEU A 308 4.59 -21.73 10.67
CA LEU A 308 4.95 -21.34 9.31
C LEU A 308 6.08 -22.20 8.70
N GLY A 309 6.59 -23.21 9.42
CA GLY A 309 7.63 -24.12 8.91
C GLY A 309 7.31 -24.72 7.54
N PRO A 310 6.10 -25.27 7.31
CA PRO A 310 5.70 -25.76 5.99
C PRO A 310 5.67 -24.66 4.91
N VAL A 311 5.30 -23.42 5.28
CA VAL A 311 5.30 -22.27 4.38
C VAL A 311 6.72 -21.91 3.97
N PHE A 312 7.65 -21.84 4.92
CA PHE A 312 9.06 -21.56 4.63
C PHE A 312 9.71 -22.65 3.77
N ALA A 313 9.36 -23.92 3.99
CA ALA A 313 9.80 -25.02 3.15
C ALA A 313 9.34 -24.85 1.68
N GLN A 314 8.07 -24.44 1.47
CA GLN A 314 7.55 -24.15 0.13
C GLN A 314 8.22 -22.93 -0.50
N VAL A 315 8.46 -21.86 0.26
CA VAL A 315 9.20 -20.68 -0.23
C VAL A 315 10.59 -21.09 -0.73
N ASN A 316 11.32 -21.90 0.06
CA ASN A 316 12.64 -22.40 -0.32
C ASN A 316 12.59 -23.31 -1.55
N ASP A 317 11.65 -24.25 -1.61
CA ASP A 317 11.46 -25.14 -2.76
C ASP A 317 11.17 -24.36 -4.04
N LEU A 318 10.22 -23.41 -4.00
CA LEU A 318 9.90 -22.55 -5.14
C LEU A 318 11.10 -21.69 -5.56
N GLN A 319 11.88 -21.18 -4.61
CA GLN A 319 13.07 -20.38 -4.90
C GLN A 319 14.15 -21.16 -5.65
N GLN A 320 14.30 -22.45 -5.35
CA GLN A 320 15.31 -23.32 -5.96
C GLN A 320 14.83 -23.93 -7.28
N ASN A 321 13.58 -24.40 -7.30
CA ASN A 321 13.05 -25.25 -8.35
C ASN A 321 12.06 -24.53 -9.28
N GLY A 322 11.63 -23.31 -8.95
CA GLY A 322 10.60 -22.60 -9.72
C GLY A 322 9.23 -23.29 -9.64
N ILE A 323 8.36 -22.99 -10.62
CA ILE A 323 7.06 -23.64 -10.79
C ILE A 323 6.78 -23.87 -12.27
N GLU A 324 6.19 -25.01 -12.61
CA GLU A 324 5.75 -25.33 -13.97
C GLU A 324 4.22 -25.29 -14.05
N VAL A 325 3.68 -24.47 -14.95
CA VAL A 325 2.23 -24.33 -15.18
C VAL A 325 1.98 -24.29 -16.68
N ASP A 326 1.07 -25.13 -17.17
CA ASP A 326 0.75 -25.30 -18.61
C ASP A 326 1.98 -25.58 -19.49
N GLY A 327 2.95 -26.36 -18.99
CA GLY A 327 4.21 -26.65 -19.69
C GLY A 327 5.18 -25.48 -19.78
N ILE A 328 4.93 -24.39 -19.07
CA ILE A 328 5.82 -23.22 -18.99
C ILE A 328 6.48 -23.21 -17.61
N HIS A 329 7.81 -23.20 -17.63
CA HIS A 329 8.61 -23.07 -16.42
C HIS A 329 8.79 -21.61 -16.04
N TYR A 330 8.38 -21.26 -14.82
CA TYR A 330 8.54 -19.94 -14.22
C TYR A 330 9.60 -19.97 -13.12
N LYS A 331 10.60 -19.12 -13.26
CA LYS A 331 11.62 -18.91 -12.23
C LYS A 331 11.05 -18.00 -11.15
N VAL A 332 11.09 -18.44 -9.90
CA VAL A 332 10.54 -17.67 -8.76
C VAL A 332 11.65 -16.90 -8.05
N ILE A 333 11.46 -15.60 -7.86
CA ILE A 333 12.36 -14.72 -7.13
C ILE A 333 11.58 -14.10 -5.97
N TRP A 334 12.00 -14.39 -4.75
CA TRP A 334 11.35 -13.87 -3.55
C TRP A 334 12.02 -12.60 -3.03
N TYR A 335 11.20 -11.68 -2.51
CA TYR A 335 11.61 -10.52 -1.74
C TYR A 335 10.88 -10.56 -0.40
N CYS A 336 11.57 -10.28 0.70
CA CYS A 336 10.95 -10.25 2.02
C CYS A 336 10.74 -8.80 2.45
N CYS A 337 9.49 -8.41 2.73
CA CYS A 337 9.18 -7.05 3.14
C CYS A 337 8.08 -7.06 4.21
N SER A 338 8.52 -7.11 5.47
CA SER A 338 7.70 -7.09 6.68
C SER A 338 8.22 -6.02 7.64
N ASP A 339 7.52 -5.83 8.77
CA ASP A 339 8.01 -4.97 9.83
C ASP A 339 9.35 -5.48 10.39
N TRP A 340 10.11 -4.58 11.03
CA TRP A 340 11.46 -4.89 11.53
C TRP A 340 11.45 -6.06 12.51
N LYS A 341 10.42 -6.18 13.36
CA LYS A 341 10.37 -7.20 14.42
C LYS A 341 10.15 -8.57 13.80
N PHE A 342 9.23 -8.69 12.84
CA PHE A 342 9.06 -9.93 12.10
C PHE A 342 10.34 -10.31 11.34
N LEU A 343 10.96 -9.36 10.62
CA LEU A 343 12.21 -9.61 9.90
C LEU A 343 13.31 -10.10 10.85
N ALA A 344 13.54 -9.41 11.97
CA ALA A 344 14.55 -9.80 12.94
C ALA A 344 14.30 -11.24 13.44
N MET A 345 13.06 -11.57 13.78
CA MET A 345 12.68 -12.92 14.21
C MET A 345 12.87 -13.98 13.10
N ALA A 346 12.39 -13.71 11.88
CA ALA A 346 12.49 -14.63 10.75
C ALA A 346 13.95 -14.92 10.35
N TYR A 347 14.86 -13.97 10.59
CA TYR A 347 16.30 -14.14 10.38
C TYR A 347 17.08 -14.55 11.64
N GLY A 348 16.39 -14.81 12.75
CA GLY A 348 16.99 -15.25 14.01
C GLY A 348 17.87 -14.20 14.70
N LEU A 349 17.57 -12.92 14.50
CA LEU A 349 18.31 -11.78 15.05
C LEU A 349 17.81 -11.37 16.44
N ASN A 350 18.70 -10.72 17.20
CA ASN A 350 18.39 -10.16 18.52
C ASN A 350 17.46 -8.93 18.43
N ALA A 351 16.92 -8.52 19.57
CA ALA A 351 16.03 -7.38 19.73
C ALA A 351 16.64 -6.06 19.24
N ALA A 352 15.79 -5.08 18.93
CA ALA A 352 16.16 -3.78 18.36
C ALA A 352 17.09 -2.97 19.26
N THR A 353 17.09 -3.26 20.56
CA THR A 353 17.93 -2.62 21.57
C THR A 353 19.28 -3.33 21.75
N GLY A 354 19.48 -4.49 21.13
CA GLY A 354 20.69 -5.29 21.24
C GLY A 354 21.84 -4.75 20.40
N LYS A 355 23.07 -5.14 20.78
CA LYS A 355 24.22 -4.98 19.88
C LYS A 355 23.97 -5.80 18.61
N TYR A 356 24.44 -5.28 17.48
CA TYR A 356 24.31 -5.95 16.17
C TYR A 356 22.87 -6.12 15.67
N PHE A 357 21.90 -5.31 16.12
CA PHE A 357 20.49 -5.45 15.75
C PHE A 357 20.18 -5.22 14.25
N CYS A 358 21.10 -4.63 13.50
CA CYS A 358 20.85 -4.27 12.11
C CYS A 358 20.65 -5.50 11.23
N ILE A 359 19.58 -5.47 10.42
CA ILE A 359 19.25 -6.53 9.45
C ILE A 359 20.32 -6.63 8.36
N CYS A 360 20.93 -5.52 7.95
CA CYS A 360 21.89 -5.52 6.85
C CYS A 360 23.33 -5.74 7.30
N LYS A 361 23.66 -5.46 8.57
CA LYS A 361 25.05 -5.43 9.05
C LYS A 361 25.23 -6.12 10.39
N SER A 362 26.44 -6.67 10.57
CA SER A 362 26.88 -7.32 11.80
C SER A 362 27.86 -6.45 12.60
N ALA A 363 27.71 -5.11 12.52
CA ALA A 363 28.55 -4.15 13.23
C ALA A 363 27.96 -3.78 14.62
N SER A 364 28.81 -3.75 15.65
CA SER A 364 28.42 -3.45 17.05
C SER A 364 28.08 -1.99 17.27
N ASN A 365 28.69 -1.10 16.48
CA ASN A 365 28.60 0.35 16.63
C ASN A 365 28.20 1.01 15.29
N ILE A 366 26.90 1.08 15.00
CA ILE A 366 26.40 1.93 13.91
C ILE A 366 26.68 3.43 14.23
N LEU A 367 26.80 3.77 15.52
CA LEU A 367 27.12 5.11 16.01
C LEU A 367 28.53 5.62 15.65
N ASN A 368 29.50 4.73 15.35
CA ASN A 368 30.86 5.14 14.96
C ASN A 368 30.99 5.47 13.47
N TYR A 369 30.00 5.12 12.64
CA TYR A 369 29.94 5.55 11.25
C TYR A 369 29.26 6.93 11.16
N GLY A 370 29.95 7.98 11.62
CA GLY A 370 29.70 9.38 11.28
C GLY A 370 28.35 10.03 11.69
N LEU A 371 27.37 9.26 12.16
CA LEU A 371 26.06 9.77 12.56
C LEU A 371 26.14 10.58 13.86
N LYS A 372 26.95 10.17 14.85
CA LYS A 372 27.09 10.96 16.08
C LYS A 372 27.86 12.27 15.84
N ASP A 373 28.93 12.23 15.06
CA ASP A 373 29.85 13.35 14.92
C ASP A 373 29.33 14.47 14.01
N LYS A 374 28.55 14.14 12.98
CA LYS A 374 27.91 15.16 12.12
C LYS A 374 26.58 15.68 12.70
N PHE A 375 25.81 14.83 13.38
CA PHE A 375 24.51 15.23 13.95
C PHE A 375 24.68 16.06 15.24
N CYS A 376 25.69 15.80 16.09
CA CYS A 376 25.93 16.62 17.28
C CYS A 376 26.62 17.96 17.01
N ARG A 377 27.50 18.09 16.01
CA ARG A 377 28.26 19.33 15.80
C ARG A 377 27.44 20.45 15.15
N GLN A 378 26.44 20.13 14.33
CA GLN A 378 25.69 21.13 13.57
C GLN A 378 24.44 21.66 14.30
N TYR A 379 23.85 20.88 15.22
CA TYR A 379 22.63 21.27 15.95
C TYR A 379 22.87 22.05 17.25
N LYS A 380 24.13 22.24 17.67
CA LYS A 380 24.44 23.03 18.88
C LYS A 380 24.30 24.56 18.67
N TYR A 381 24.17 25.05 17.44
CA TYR A 381 24.23 26.50 17.14
C TYR A 381 23.07 27.11 16.32
N LYS A 382 22.06 26.36 15.87
CA LYS A 382 20.99 26.93 14.99
C LYS A 382 19.58 26.39 15.22
N MET A 383 19.10 26.39 16.47
CA MET A 383 17.67 26.32 16.76
C MET A 383 17.15 27.71 17.14
N GLN A 384 17.05 28.58 16.12
CA GLN A 384 16.16 29.74 16.13
C GLN A 384 15.17 29.58 14.98
N CYS A 385 13.91 29.35 15.36
CA CYS A 385 12.66 29.71 14.68
C CYS A 385 12.40 29.19 13.25
N LEU A 386 11.32 28.40 13.14
CA LEU A 386 10.36 28.27 12.02
C LEU A 386 10.84 27.87 10.60
N LEU A 387 12.14 27.86 10.31
CA LEU A 387 12.71 27.37 9.03
C LEU A 387 13.10 25.87 9.05
N GLY A 388 12.95 25.20 10.19
CA GLY A 388 13.45 23.84 10.40
C GLY A 388 12.75 22.74 9.59
N ILE A 389 11.45 22.89 9.29
CA ILE A 389 10.68 21.80 8.64
C ILE A 389 11.08 21.64 7.16
N PHE A 390 11.38 22.75 6.47
CA PHE A 390 11.80 22.71 5.05
C PHE A 390 13.26 22.26 4.91
N LEU A 391 14.14 22.67 5.83
CA LEU A 391 15.53 22.23 5.89
C LEU A 391 15.68 20.76 6.28
N ILE A 392 14.81 20.21 7.15
CA ILE A 392 14.78 18.77 7.46
C ILE A 392 14.47 17.94 6.21
N LYS A 393 13.56 18.39 5.34
CA LYS A 393 13.23 17.71 4.09
C LYS A 393 14.41 17.67 3.12
N ILE A 394 15.18 18.76 3.00
CA ILE A 394 16.35 18.88 2.11
C ILE A 394 17.60 18.19 2.69
N LEU A 395 17.82 18.28 4.01
CA LEU A 395 18.97 17.66 4.69
C LEU A 395 18.81 16.16 4.89
N LEU A 396 17.59 15.64 5.17
CA LEU A 396 17.35 14.19 5.19
C LEU A 396 17.59 13.56 3.82
N PHE A 397 17.23 14.25 2.73
CA PHE A 397 17.41 13.74 1.38
C PHE A 397 18.89 13.68 0.96
N ASN A 398 19.71 14.66 1.36
CA ASN A 398 21.14 14.69 1.03
C ASN A 398 22.04 13.87 1.98
N PHE A 399 21.64 13.60 3.24
CA PHE A 399 22.46 12.82 4.17
C PHE A 399 22.40 11.30 3.96
N PHE A 400 21.37 10.81 3.27
CA PHE A 400 21.14 9.37 3.05
C PHE A 400 21.60 8.87 1.67
N LEU A 401 22.33 9.68 0.88
CA LEU A 401 23.03 9.21 -0.32
C LEU A 401 24.26 8.36 0.09
N VAL A 402 23.99 7.22 0.69
CA VAL A 402 24.92 6.10 0.71
C VAL A 402 24.77 5.44 -0.65
N HIS A 403 25.67 5.79 -1.58
CA HIS A 403 25.60 5.34 -2.98
C HIS A 403 25.57 3.81 -3.11
N ASP A 404 26.09 3.08 -2.11
CA ASP A 404 25.90 1.64 -1.95
C ASP A 404 25.84 1.32 -0.45
N TRP A 405 24.69 0.90 0.07
CA TRP A 405 24.61 0.38 1.44
C TRP A 405 25.01 -1.11 1.42
N PRO A 406 26.25 -1.49 1.82
CA PRO A 406 26.70 -2.85 1.65
C PRO A 406 25.97 -3.77 2.64
N ILE A 407 25.32 -4.80 2.11
CA ILE A 407 24.69 -5.86 2.87
C ILE A 407 25.79 -6.86 3.25
N GLU A 408 26.15 -6.88 4.53
CA GLU A 408 27.24 -7.70 5.06
C GLU A 408 26.74 -9.04 5.63
N ARG A 409 25.45 -9.11 6.00
CA ARG A 409 24.85 -10.34 6.52
C ARG A 409 24.57 -11.33 5.40
N ASN A 410 24.85 -12.60 5.67
CA ASN A 410 24.43 -13.72 4.85
C ASN A 410 23.86 -14.85 5.74
N LEU A 411 22.99 -15.68 5.16
CA LEU A 411 22.26 -16.72 5.89
C LEU A 411 23.19 -17.74 6.54
N GLN A 412 24.17 -18.25 5.79
CA GLN A 412 25.13 -19.27 6.28
C GLN A 412 25.94 -18.77 7.49
N GLN A 413 26.36 -17.51 7.46
CA GLN A 413 27.08 -16.90 8.57
C GLN A 413 26.17 -16.70 9.78
N CYS A 414 24.90 -16.31 9.58
CA CYS A 414 23.95 -16.19 10.70
C CYS A 414 23.68 -17.55 11.35
N MET A 415 23.56 -18.62 10.57
CA MET A 415 23.46 -19.99 11.07
C MET A 415 24.68 -20.37 11.92
N LYS A 416 25.90 -20.18 11.38
CA LYS A 416 27.14 -20.45 12.11
C LYS A 416 27.24 -19.65 13.41
N ASN A 417 26.97 -18.35 13.33
CA ASN A 417 27.03 -17.45 14.48
C ASN A 417 26.01 -17.81 15.56
N SER A 418 24.84 -18.34 15.20
CA SER A 418 23.80 -18.68 16.19
C SER A 418 24.24 -19.75 17.18
N ALA A 419 25.20 -20.61 16.80
CA ALA A 419 25.80 -21.62 17.66
C ALA A 419 26.89 -21.08 18.61
N GLU A 420 27.31 -19.82 18.45
CA GLU A 420 28.35 -19.23 19.27
C GLU A 420 27.90 -19.05 20.73
N LYS A 421 28.85 -19.14 21.66
CA LYS A 421 28.58 -19.04 23.10
C LYS A 421 28.51 -17.59 23.59
N THR A 422 29.26 -16.69 22.97
CA THR A 422 29.36 -15.29 23.38
C THR A 422 28.45 -14.38 22.56
N THR A 423 27.99 -13.29 23.16
CA THR A 423 27.15 -12.29 22.48
C THR A 423 27.84 -11.66 21.28
N ASP A 424 29.14 -11.38 21.40
CA ASP A 424 29.93 -10.78 20.30
C ASP A 424 30.23 -11.81 19.20
N GLY A 425 30.46 -13.08 19.56
CA GLY A 425 30.59 -14.18 18.60
C GLY A 425 29.31 -14.39 17.78
N ARG A 426 28.15 -14.31 18.44
CA ARG A 426 26.83 -14.40 17.78
C ARG A 426 26.58 -13.28 16.78
N LYS A 427 27.23 -12.12 16.94
CA LYS A 427 26.99 -10.90 16.15
C LYS A 427 25.48 -10.62 15.97
N GLY A 428 24.73 -10.79 17.05
CA GLY A 428 23.27 -10.60 17.08
C GLY A 428 22.43 -11.72 16.47
N SER A 429 23.01 -12.82 15.98
CA SER A 429 22.27 -14.00 15.51
C SER A 429 22.05 -14.93 16.70
N ILE A 430 20.83 -14.95 17.24
CA ILE A 430 20.46 -15.71 18.44
C ILE A 430 19.75 -17.02 18.11
N HIS A 431 19.22 -17.11 16.89
CA HIS A 431 18.58 -18.30 16.35
C HIS A 431 18.98 -18.50 14.89
N GLU A 432 18.69 -19.68 14.36
CA GLU A 432 18.83 -19.96 12.93
C GLU A 432 17.78 -19.18 12.13
N PRO A 433 18.12 -18.68 10.92
CA PRO A 433 17.13 -18.12 10.02
C PRO A 433 16.04 -19.14 9.65
N LEU A 434 14.77 -18.73 9.73
CA LEU A 434 13.61 -19.53 9.35
C LEU A 434 13.31 -19.49 7.86
N ILE A 435 13.68 -18.40 7.20
CA ILE A 435 13.38 -18.14 5.79
C ILE A 435 14.65 -18.13 4.94
N SER A 436 14.58 -18.71 3.74
CA SER A 436 15.70 -18.86 2.81
C SER A 436 15.98 -17.63 1.94
N ILE A 437 15.20 -16.57 2.07
CA ILE A 437 15.34 -15.36 1.26
C ILE A 437 16.64 -14.63 1.68
N PRO A 438 17.58 -14.36 0.76
CA PRO A 438 18.84 -13.70 1.10
C PRO A 438 18.61 -12.25 1.56
N PHE A 439 19.51 -11.75 2.40
CA PHE A 439 19.44 -10.37 2.91
C PHE A 439 19.44 -9.31 1.80
N THR A 440 20.01 -9.61 0.62
CA THR A 440 19.98 -8.75 -0.57
C THR A 440 18.59 -8.56 -1.17
N GLN A 441 17.65 -9.44 -0.81
CA GLN A 441 16.25 -9.40 -1.22
C GLN A 441 15.31 -8.98 -0.07
N VAL A 442 15.87 -8.49 1.04
CA VAL A 442 15.09 -7.90 2.13
C VAL A 442 14.85 -6.43 1.85
N ILE A 443 13.58 -6.05 1.82
CA ILE A 443 13.14 -4.66 1.65
C ILE A 443 12.60 -4.17 2.98
N VAL A 444 13.17 -3.08 3.48
CA VAL A 444 12.74 -2.47 4.74
C VAL A 444 11.38 -1.80 4.54
N ASP A 445 10.46 -2.02 5.47
CA ASP A 445 9.18 -1.31 5.50
C ASP A 445 9.40 0.18 5.80
N THR A 446 9.16 1.01 4.78
CA THR A 446 9.37 2.46 4.84
C THR A 446 8.33 3.15 5.71
N LEU A 447 7.10 2.64 5.81
CA LEU A 447 6.05 3.22 6.65
C LEU A 447 6.38 3.00 8.12
N HIS A 448 6.68 1.77 8.51
CA HIS A 448 7.05 1.46 9.89
C HIS A 448 8.35 2.16 10.30
N LEU A 449 9.31 2.28 9.39
CA LEU A 449 10.54 3.04 9.62
C LEU A 449 10.23 4.54 9.82
N PHE A 450 9.40 5.13 8.95
CA PHE A 450 9.00 6.53 9.05
C PHE A 450 8.30 6.80 10.38
N LEU A 451 7.32 5.97 10.77
CA LEU A 451 6.62 6.09 12.05
C LEU A 451 7.59 6.03 13.24
N ARG A 452 8.62 5.17 13.17
CA ARG A 452 9.65 5.07 14.21
C ARG A 452 10.52 6.32 14.28
N ILE A 453 10.98 6.82 13.14
CA ILE A 453 11.80 8.05 13.05
C ILE A 453 10.99 9.23 13.59
N MET A 454 9.75 9.39 13.15
CA MET A 454 8.86 10.46 13.60
C MET A 454 8.61 10.38 15.11
N GLY A 455 8.38 9.18 15.65
CA GLY A 455 8.23 8.98 17.09
C GLY A 455 9.47 9.40 17.90
N LEU A 456 10.68 9.09 17.40
CA LEU A 456 11.93 9.50 18.04
C LEU A 456 12.17 11.02 17.98
N LEU A 457 11.94 11.63 16.82
CA LEU A 457 12.06 13.09 16.65
C LEU A 457 11.05 13.82 17.52
N PHE A 458 9.81 13.34 17.56
CA PHE A 458 8.78 13.93 18.40
C PHE A 458 9.11 13.78 19.88
N HIS A 459 9.64 12.64 20.32
CA HIS A 459 10.11 12.47 21.69
C HIS A 459 11.19 13.48 22.08
N GLN A 460 12.12 13.82 21.18
CA GLN A 460 13.10 14.89 21.43
C GLN A 460 12.45 16.26 21.59
N VAL A 461 11.40 16.57 20.82
CA VAL A 461 10.62 17.80 20.98
C VAL A 461 9.94 17.81 22.35
N ILE A 462 9.35 16.69 22.76
CA ILE A 462 8.75 16.53 24.09
C ILE A 462 9.76 16.78 25.20
N GLU A 463 10.91 16.10 25.18
CA GLU A 463 11.97 16.30 26.17
C GLU A 463 12.45 17.75 26.22
N PHE A 464 12.63 18.38 25.05
CA PHE A 464 13.00 19.79 24.98
C PHE A 464 11.97 20.70 25.64
N VAL A 465 10.69 20.48 25.37
CA VAL A 465 9.59 21.26 25.93
C VAL A 465 9.47 21.06 27.45
N ILE A 466 9.61 19.82 27.93
CA ILE A 466 9.65 19.50 29.36
C ILE A 466 10.83 20.22 30.04
N ASN A 467 12.03 20.11 29.47
CA ASN A 467 13.24 20.73 30.01
C ASN A 467 13.16 22.26 30.03
N LYS A 468 12.44 22.87 29.08
CA LYS A 468 12.19 24.31 29.03
C LYS A 468 10.97 24.75 29.84
N LYS A 469 10.24 23.82 30.48
CA LYS A 469 9.00 24.08 31.24
C LYS A 469 7.93 24.80 30.40
N ARG A 470 7.78 24.43 29.12
CA ARG A 470 6.85 25.06 28.15
C ARG A 470 5.80 24.11 27.61
N MET A 471 5.33 23.20 28.47
CA MET A 471 4.40 22.11 28.13
C MET A 471 3.07 22.65 27.59
N ASP A 472 2.59 23.74 28.19
CA ASP A 472 1.38 24.49 27.81
C ASP A 472 1.40 24.98 26.36
N ILE A 473 2.55 25.46 25.88
CA ILE A 473 2.69 25.92 24.49
C ILE A 473 2.50 24.76 23.53
N LEU A 474 3.10 23.60 23.81
CA LEU A 474 2.97 22.46 22.91
C LEU A 474 1.54 21.89 22.90
N GLU A 475 0.88 21.82 24.06
CA GLU A 475 -0.53 21.40 24.14
C GLU A 475 -1.41 22.33 23.29
N LYS A 476 -1.21 23.65 23.42
CA LYS A 476 -1.97 24.64 22.65
C LYS A 476 -1.70 24.56 21.15
N GLU A 477 -0.44 24.40 20.74
CA GLU A 477 -0.11 24.28 19.31
C GLU A 477 -0.66 22.98 18.70
N LEU A 478 -0.68 21.88 19.46
CA LEU A 478 -1.29 20.63 19.01
C LEU A 478 -2.83 20.74 18.95
N GLU A 479 -3.45 21.42 19.91
CA GLU A 479 -4.88 21.73 19.88
C GLU A 479 -5.24 22.61 18.67
N ASN A 480 -4.43 23.62 18.33
CA ASN A 480 -4.63 24.48 17.17
C ASN A 480 -4.69 23.71 15.84
N ILE A 481 -3.94 22.60 15.74
CA ILE A 481 -3.96 21.73 14.55
C ILE A 481 -4.95 20.56 14.68
N GLY A 482 -5.81 20.58 15.71
CA GLY A 482 -6.86 19.58 15.94
C GLY A 482 -6.34 18.24 16.47
N VAL A 483 -5.13 18.19 17.04
CA VAL A 483 -4.53 16.97 17.61
C VAL A 483 -4.72 16.98 19.14
N PRO A 484 -5.51 16.06 19.71
CA PRO A 484 -5.68 15.98 21.15
C PRO A 484 -4.39 15.47 21.80
N PHE A 485 -3.75 16.33 22.60
CA PHE A 485 -2.50 16.01 23.27
C PHE A 485 -2.43 16.66 24.65
N LYS A 486 -2.08 15.88 25.67
CA LYS A 486 -1.88 16.37 27.04
C LYS A 486 -0.71 15.69 27.74
N PHE A 487 -0.06 16.45 28.60
CA PHE A 487 0.85 15.98 29.63
C PHE A 487 0.08 15.64 30.91
N PHE A 488 0.54 14.62 31.64
CA PHE A 488 -0.02 14.23 32.93
C PHE A 488 1.08 13.66 33.82
N GLN A 489 0.89 13.75 35.14
CA GLN A 489 1.81 13.17 36.12
C GLN A 489 1.36 11.77 36.48
N VAL A 490 2.30 10.83 36.49
CA VAL A 490 2.09 9.47 36.99
C VAL A 490 2.99 9.28 38.20
N GLN A 491 2.41 8.84 39.31
CA GLN A 491 3.19 8.42 40.47
C GLN A 491 3.72 7.01 40.21
N CYS A 492 5.03 6.88 40.29
CA CYS A 492 5.74 5.61 40.22
C CYS A 492 5.70 4.91 41.58
N GLU A 493 5.87 3.59 41.59
CA GLU A 493 5.86 2.76 42.80
C GLU A 493 6.98 3.14 43.80
N ASP A 494 8.03 3.80 43.33
CA ASP A 494 9.14 4.34 44.13
C ASP A 494 8.82 5.70 44.79
N GLY A 495 7.60 6.22 44.62
CA GLY A 495 7.16 7.51 45.14
C GLY A 495 7.61 8.71 44.30
N SER A 496 8.32 8.49 43.19
CA SER A 496 8.67 9.55 42.25
C SER A 496 7.46 9.91 41.36
N SER A 497 7.38 11.17 40.94
CA SER A 497 6.38 11.60 39.94
C SER A 497 7.05 11.74 38.59
N GLN A 498 6.58 10.98 37.60
CA GLN A 498 7.07 11.03 36.23
C GLN A 498 6.05 11.72 35.33
N THR A 499 6.50 12.75 34.60
CA THR A 499 5.69 13.37 33.54
C THR A 499 5.53 12.39 32.38
N GLN A 500 4.30 11.98 32.11
CA GLN A 500 3.89 11.22 30.93
C GLN A 500 3.05 12.10 30.00
N TRP A 501 2.78 11.60 28.79
CA TRP A 501 2.01 12.31 27.79
C TRP A 501 1.19 11.36 26.92
N THR A 502 0.19 11.93 26.26
CA THR A 502 -0.72 11.19 25.38
C THR A 502 0.05 10.72 24.14
N ARG A 503 -0.12 9.46 23.72
CA ARG A 503 0.46 8.99 22.45
C ARG A 503 -0.27 9.64 21.27
N LEU A 504 0.49 9.98 20.23
CA LEU A 504 -0.05 10.57 19.00
C LEU A 504 -0.96 9.60 18.19
N ASP A 505 -1.00 8.31 18.56
CA ASP A 505 -1.82 7.28 17.91
C ASP A 505 -3.25 7.17 18.49
N GLY A 506 -3.65 8.12 19.35
CA GLY A 506 -5.04 8.27 19.81
C GLY A 506 -5.50 7.21 20.81
N LYS A 507 -4.63 6.29 21.26
CA LYS A 507 -4.94 5.44 22.41
C LYS A 507 -4.57 6.17 23.68
N ASN A 508 -5.57 6.78 24.31
CA ASN A 508 -5.49 7.16 25.72
C ASN A 508 -5.08 5.91 26.51
N ALA A 509 -3.93 5.96 27.16
CA ALA A 509 -3.58 4.98 28.17
C ALA A 509 -4.58 5.14 29.31
N HIS A 510 -5.62 4.30 29.32
CA HIS A 510 -6.27 3.98 30.58
C HIS A 510 -5.34 3.03 31.31
N CYS A 511 -5.02 3.39 32.56
CA CYS A 511 -4.26 2.59 33.52
C CYS A 511 -4.71 1.13 33.56
#